data_AF-S9VF81-F1
#
_entry.id   AF-S9VF81-F1
#
_cell.length_a   1.000
_cell.length_b   1.000
_cell.length_c   1.000
_cell.angle_alpha   90.00
_cell.angle_beta   90.00
_cell.angle_gamma   90.00
#
_symmetry.space_group_name_H-M   'P 1'
#
loop_
_entity.id
_entity.type
_entity.pdbx_description
1 polymer ?
#
loop_
_entity_poly.entity_id
_entity_poly.type
_entity_poly.pdbx_seq_one_letter_code
_entity_poly.pdbx_strand_id
1 'polypeptide(L)'
;MLLSFAPPAAITACLSLLLFSPFLCSDTDAKGYMFSSGYVFRATRSAAALWRHVRHCSSHRGAAAHLPTVSVARARPAVAAPPPDRISQHIRLLDEIGASAAPAWRKKKRVQGVVSALKRHHIDWFAEVVSDERAFPAVASRLLVSLTRVSPFLTPLPTEGQHARQGWSDGEEVWAAASPYFTGDLNDVLCLCLQVSAHGTQSGEEELALLRAAVVLQLADVEALQYLCTKLTGRPLLAQFDRSRHVEVLKLISLGVKRCKMPAPPLDYLFSQLAVAALTPREKIEVLSSLLRLKEVAATELCGIVSRKATADVAHYTVKDVLYALEALSFLEGCNSAFGGAVLDRCAALSPQLRPHELGDACKFVALLNPRRPRIHIGTSCAKELRRLLPALVERTQTVLGQCSVRDARCILRCLKEHNVRHSIVLANLSPIVSS
;
A
#
# COMPACT_ATOMS: atom_id res chain seq x y z
N MET A 1 1.06 -33.11 -54.67
CA MET A 1 1.91 -32.21 -53.86
C MET A 1 1.03 -31.12 -53.29
N LEU A 2 0.65 -31.29 -52.02
CA LEU A 2 -0.24 -30.41 -51.25
C LEU A 2 0.60 -29.79 -50.13
N LEU A 3 0.58 -28.46 -49.99
CA LEU A 3 0.82 -27.79 -48.72
C LEU A 3 -0.09 -26.56 -48.65
N SER A 4 -1.16 -26.72 -47.88
CA SER A 4 -2.06 -25.66 -47.43
C SER A 4 -1.44 -24.94 -46.23
N PHE A 5 -1.44 -23.61 -46.25
CA PHE A 5 -1.14 -22.79 -45.07
C PHE A 5 -2.36 -22.76 -44.13
N ALA A 6 -2.16 -23.24 -42.90
CA ALA A 6 -3.09 -23.10 -41.78
C ALA A 6 -2.72 -21.87 -40.92
N PRO A 7 -3.68 -21.16 -40.30
CA PRO A 7 -3.41 -20.05 -39.38
C PRO A 7 -3.15 -20.56 -37.94
N PRO A 8 -2.43 -19.80 -37.07
CA PRO A 8 -2.06 -20.26 -35.74
C PRO A 8 -3.23 -20.14 -34.75
N ALA A 9 -3.73 -21.29 -34.32
CA ALA A 9 -4.78 -21.50 -33.32
C ALA A 9 -4.26 -21.36 -31.87
N ALA A 10 -3.69 -20.21 -31.50
CA ALA A 10 -3.10 -20.01 -30.15
C ALA A 10 -3.87 -19.05 -29.22
N ILE A 11 -4.89 -18.33 -29.68
CA ILE A 11 -5.57 -17.30 -28.85
C ILE A 11 -6.97 -17.74 -28.39
N THR A 12 -7.56 -18.76 -29.01
CA THR A 12 -8.83 -19.36 -28.57
C THR A 12 -8.68 -20.18 -27.28
N ALA A 13 -7.45 -20.57 -26.91
CA ALA A 13 -7.16 -21.37 -25.71
C ALA A 13 -7.27 -20.57 -24.40
N CYS A 14 -7.02 -19.25 -24.42
CA CYS A 14 -7.19 -18.40 -23.22
C CYS A 14 -8.67 -18.10 -22.92
N LEU A 15 -9.57 -18.24 -23.91
CA LEU A 15 -11.01 -18.04 -23.74
C LEU A 15 -11.76 -19.33 -23.37
N SER A 16 -11.21 -20.52 -23.68
CA SER A 16 -11.81 -21.80 -23.29
C SER A 16 -11.49 -22.23 -21.85
N LEU A 17 -10.38 -21.76 -21.26
CA LEU A 17 -10.06 -21.99 -19.84
C LEU A 17 -10.89 -21.15 -18.86
N LEU A 18 -11.62 -20.13 -19.35
CA LEU A 18 -12.54 -19.31 -18.54
C LEU A 18 -14.01 -19.78 -18.61
N LEU A 19 -14.33 -20.80 -19.42
CA LEU A 19 -15.71 -21.27 -19.64
C LEU A 19 -15.98 -22.74 -19.26
N PHE A 20 -14.96 -23.51 -18.88
CA PHE A 20 -15.16 -24.88 -18.36
C PHE A 20 -14.30 -25.15 -17.12
N SER A 21 -14.91 -24.96 -15.96
CA SER A 21 -14.57 -25.73 -14.76
C SER A 21 -15.87 -26.37 -14.26
N PRO A 22 -16.04 -27.70 -14.38
CA PRO A 22 -17.14 -28.38 -13.75
C PRO A 22 -16.79 -28.58 -12.27
N PHE A 23 -17.44 -27.82 -11.39
CA PHE A 23 -17.54 -28.21 -9.98
C PHE A 23 -18.50 -29.40 -9.92
N LEU A 24 -17.96 -30.61 -9.99
CA LEU A 24 -18.66 -31.80 -9.50
C LEU A 24 -18.51 -31.83 -7.99
N CYS A 25 -19.65 -31.78 -7.34
CA CYS A 25 -19.86 -31.95 -5.92
C CYS A 25 -19.66 -33.43 -5.55
N SER A 26 -18.84 -33.72 -4.54
CA SER A 26 -19.08 -34.86 -3.65
C SER A 26 -18.74 -34.44 -2.22
N ASP A 27 -19.73 -34.60 -1.35
CA ASP A 27 -19.73 -34.25 0.06
C ASP A 27 -18.54 -34.79 0.86
N THR A 28 -18.00 -33.97 1.76
CA THR A 28 -18.07 -34.22 3.22
C THR A 28 -17.50 -33.01 4.00
N ASP A 29 -18.37 -32.42 4.82
CA ASP A 29 -18.13 -31.66 6.06
C ASP A 29 -16.89 -30.73 6.18
N ALA A 30 -17.10 -29.43 5.96
CA ALA A 30 -16.48 -28.37 6.77
C ALA A 30 -17.25 -27.04 6.66
N LYS A 31 -17.90 -26.63 7.75
CA LYS A 31 -18.47 -25.29 7.92
C LYS A 31 -17.34 -24.25 7.93
N GLY A 32 -17.34 -23.30 7.01
CA GLY A 32 -16.50 -22.10 7.12
C GLY A 32 -16.38 -21.27 5.84
N TYR A 33 -16.71 -19.98 5.97
CA TYR A 33 -16.41 -18.88 5.04
C TYR A 33 -17.25 -18.79 3.74
N MET A 34 -18.42 -18.15 3.84
CA MET A 34 -18.99 -17.43 2.70
C MET A 34 -18.25 -16.10 2.54
N PHE A 35 -17.27 -16.03 1.63
CA PHE A 35 -16.72 -14.76 1.15
C PHE A 35 -17.55 -14.22 -0.02
N SER A 36 -17.76 -12.90 -0.02
CA SER A 36 -18.57 -12.17 -1.00
C SER A 36 -18.05 -12.31 -2.43
N SER A 37 -18.60 -13.26 -3.18
CA SER A 37 -18.35 -13.54 -4.61
C SER A 37 -18.84 -12.42 -5.57
N GLY A 38 -19.65 -11.47 -5.09
CA GLY A 38 -20.34 -10.49 -5.94
C GLY A 38 -19.48 -9.42 -6.64
N TYR A 39 -18.29 -9.09 -6.13
CA TYR A 39 -17.47 -7.98 -6.65
C TYR A 39 -16.41 -8.41 -7.68
N VAL A 40 -15.79 -9.58 -7.52
CA VAL A 40 -14.92 -10.19 -8.53
C VAL A 40 -15.70 -10.37 -9.85
N PHE A 41 -16.98 -10.70 -9.74
CA PHE A 41 -17.90 -10.84 -10.88
C PHE A 41 -18.28 -9.50 -11.55
N ARG A 42 -18.23 -8.37 -10.83
CA ARG A 42 -18.51 -7.03 -11.39
C ARG A 42 -17.29 -6.42 -12.06
N ALA A 43 -16.11 -6.50 -11.46
CA ALA A 43 -14.88 -5.96 -12.06
C ALA A 43 -14.52 -6.68 -13.36
N THR A 44 -14.63 -8.02 -13.40
CA THR A 44 -14.42 -8.82 -14.62
C THR A 44 -15.48 -8.56 -15.68
N ARG A 45 -16.76 -8.37 -15.31
CA ARG A 45 -17.82 -7.98 -16.26
C ARG A 45 -17.64 -6.58 -16.80
N SER A 46 -17.25 -5.60 -15.96
CA SER A 46 -16.98 -4.23 -16.40
C SER A 46 -15.75 -4.16 -17.31
N ALA A 47 -14.65 -4.82 -16.95
CA ALA A 47 -13.46 -4.95 -17.81
C ALA A 47 -13.78 -5.64 -19.14
N ALA A 48 -14.50 -6.77 -19.12
CA ALA A 48 -14.89 -7.48 -20.33
C ALA A 48 -15.92 -6.70 -21.17
N ALA A 49 -16.78 -5.89 -20.55
CA ALA A 49 -17.73 -5.01 -21.24
C ALA A 49 -17.02 -3.80 -21.85
N LEU A 50 -16.08 -3.18 -21.13
CA LEU A 50 -15.27 -2.07 -21.62
C LEU A 50 -14.36 -2.53 -22.77
N TRP A 51 -13.75 -3.71 -22.65
CA TRP A 51 -12.92 -4.30 -23.70
C TRP A 51 -13.75 -4.72 -24.93
N ARG A 52 -14.97 -5.27 -24.72
CA ARG A 52 -15.92 -5.52 -25.81
C ARG A 52 -16.40 -4.24 -26.48
N HIS A 53 -16.68 -3.19 -25.70
CA HIS A 53 -17.12 -1.90 -26.21
C HIS A 53 -16.02 -1.20 -27.02
N VAL A 54 -14.77 -1.22 -26.53
CA VAL A 54 -13.60 -0.70 -27.25
C VAL A 54 -13.36 -1.48 -28.55
N ARG A 55 -13.41 -2.82 -28.54
CA ARG A 55 -13.34 -3.63 -29.78
C ARG A 55 -14.45 -3.29 -30.77
N HIS A 56 -15.68 -3.08 -30.29
CA HIS A 56 -16.82 -2.76 -31.16
C HIS A 56 -16.68 -1.36 -31.79
N CYS A 57 -16.20 -0.37 -31.02
CA CYS A 57 -15.93 0.98 -31.51
C CYS A 57 -14.77 1.03 -32.52
N SER A 58 -13.73 0.22 -32.32
CA SER A 58 -12.61 0.11 -33.28
C SER A 58 -13.02 -0.59 -34.59
N SER A 59 -13.93 -1.57 -34.53
CA SER A 59 -14.44 -2.27 -35.72
C SER A 59 -15.27 -1.40 -36.66
N HIS A 60 -15.92 -0.34 -36.17
CA HIS A 60 -16.76 0.54 -37.00
C HIS A 60 -15.98 1.62 -37.77
N ARG A 61 -14.68 1.81 -37.49
CA ARG A 61 -13.82 2.73 -38.26
C ARG A 61 -13.16 2.09 -39.49
N GLY A 62 -13.37 0.79 -39.73
CA GLY A 62 -12.71 0.03 -40.80
C GLY A 62 -13.52 -0.16 -42.10
N ALA A 63 -14.73 0.37 -42.22
CA ALA A 63 -15.57 0.18 -43.41
C ALA A 63 -15.62 1.46 -44.27
N ALA A 64 -14.61 1.66 -45.11
CA ALA A 64 -14.64 2.62 -46.21
C ALA A 64 -14.30 1.91 -47.53
N ALA A 65 -15.17 2.13 -48.51
CA ALA A 65 -15.34 1.37 -49.74
C ALA A 65 -14.16 1.45 -50.72
N HIS A 66 -13.99 0.36 -51.48
CA HIS A 66 -13.21 0.27 -52.71
C HIS A 66 -13.71 1.24 -53.79
N LEU A 67 -12.79 1.93 -54.48
CA LEU A 67 -12.83 2.37 -55.90
C LEU A 67 -11.42 2.91 -56.29
N PRO A 68 -11.08 3.04 -57.60
CA PRO A 68 -9.83 2.50 -58.15
C PRO A 68 -8.66 3.49 -58.26
N THR A 69 -7.48 2.88 -58.40
CA THR A 69 -6.15 3.47 -58.58
C THR A 69 -5.99 4.25 -59.89
N VAL A 70 -5.52 5.50 -59.77
CA VAL A 70 -4.80 6.24 -60.82
C VAL A 70 -3.44 6.66 -60.25
N SER A 71 -2.36 6.17 -60.86
CA SER A 71 -1.00 6.48 -60.46
C SER A 71 -0.57 7.85 -61.00
N VAL A 72 -0.23 8.77 -60.10
CA VAL A 72 0.60 9.93 -60.42
C VAL A 72 1.72 9.99 -59.39
N ALA A 73 2.95 9.80 -59.86
CA ALA A 73 4.16 9.93 -59.06
C ALA A 73 4.27 11.37 -58.55
N ARG A 74 4.08 11.56 -57.24
CA ARG A 74 4.26 12.84 -56.55
C ARG A 74 5.26 12.64 -55.42
N ALA A 75 6.28 13.50 -55.40
CA ALA A 75 7.39 13.49 -54.45
C ALA A 75 6.90 13.26 -53.01
N ARG A 76 7.53 12.31 -52.31
CA ARG A 76 7.29 12.02 -50.89
C ARG A 76 7.48 13.30 -50.07
N PRO A 77 6.45 13.87 -49.44
CA PRO A 77 6.69 14.77 -48.33
C PRO A 77 7.35 13.95 -47.22
N ALA A 78 8.34 14.55 -46.56
CA ALA A 78 8.92 13.98 -45.35
C ALA A 78 7.77 13.60 -44.41
N VAL A 79 7.73 12.33 -44.02
CA VAL A 79 6.74 11.80 -43.07
C VAL A 79 6.95 12.57 -41.77
N ALA A 80 6.15 13.61 -41.55
CA ALA A 80 6.05 14.26 -40.27
C ALA A 80 5.69 13.17 -39.26
N ALA A 81 6.47 13.07 -38.18
CA ALA A 81 6.20 12.13 -37.11
C ALA A 81 4.71 12.26 -36.71
N PRO A 82 3.99 11.13 -36.50
CA PRO A 82 2.60 11.20 -36.07
C PRO A 82 2.52 12.08 -34.82
N PRO A 83 1.47 12.92 -34.69
CA PRO A 83 1.31 13.79 -33.54
C PRO A 83 1.39 12.93 -32.26
N PRO A 84 2.16 13.31 -31.24
CA PRO A 84 2.35 12.45 -30.08
C PRO A 84 1.00 12.15 -29.44
N ASP A 85 0.73 10.86 -29.18
CA ASP A 85 -0.53 10.38 -28.59
C ASP A 85 -0.88 11.22 -27.35
N ARG A 86 -2.16 11.55 -27.19
CA ARG A 86 -2.64 12.44 -26.12
C ARG A 86 -2.20 11.96 -24.73
N ILE A 87 -2.15 10.64 -24.50
CA ILE A 87 -1.66 10.07 -23.24
C ILE A 87 -0.16 10.30 -23.04
N SER A 88 0.65 10.18 -24.08
CA SER A 88 2.10 10.35 -24.04
C SER A 88 2.45 11.79 -23.66
N GLN A 89 1.64 12.76 -24.11
CA GLN A 89 1.76 14.15 -23.68
C GLN A 89 1.42 14.31 -22.19
N HIS A 90 0.32 13.73 -21.72
CA HIS A 90 -0.03 13.77 -20.28
C HIS A 90 1.04 13.14 -19.40
N ILE A 91 1.61 12.00 -19.81
CA ILE A 91 2.70 11.33 -19.09
C ILE A 91 3.93 12.25 -18.98
N ARG A 92 4.36 12.86 -20.10
CA ARG A 92 5.47 13.82 -20.11
C ARG A 92 5.20 15.01 -19.21
N LEU A 93 3.98 15.56 -19.23
CA LEU A 93 3.59 16.66 -18.34
C LEU A 93 3.66 16.26 -16.86
N LEU A 94 3.23 15.04 -16.51
CA LEU A 94 3.35 14.53 -15.13
C LEU A 94 4.83 14.43 -14.72
N ASP A 95 5.68 13.87 -15.58
CA ASP A 95 7.13 13.77 -15.35
C ASP A 95 7.76 15.16 -15.14
N GLU A 96 7.44 16.13 -16.01
CA GLU A 96 7.91 17.52 -15.92
C GLU A 96 7.45 18.22 -14.64
N ILE A 97 6.19 18.04 -14.23
CA ILE A 97 5.66 18.61 -12.99
C ILE A 97 6.38 18.00 -11.79
N GLY A 98 6.61 16.68 -11.81
CA GLY A 98 7.35 15.97 -10.77
C GLY A 98 8.76 16.54 -10.58
N ALA A 99 9.50 16.69 -11.68
CA ALA A 99 10.89 17.15 -11.71
C ALA A 99 11.07 18.66 -11.47
N SER A 100 10.03 19.48 -11.69
CA SER A 100 10.11 20.93 -11.56
C SER A 100 10.51 21.40 -10.14
N ALA A 101 11.23 22.51 -10.01
CA ALA A 101 11.49 23.17 -8.72
C ALA A 101 10.31 24.03 -8.20
N ALA A 102 9.16 23.99 -8.88
CA ALA A 102 7.98 24.78 -8.51
C ALA A 102 7.48 24.46 -7.08
N PRO A 103 6.88 25.44 -6.39
CA PRO A 103 6.32 25.23 -5.05
C PRO A 103 5.18 24.20 -5.06
N ALA A 104 5.01 23.48 -3.96
CA ALA A 104 4.10 22.33 -3.86
C ALA A 104 2.65 22.66 -4.24
N TRP A 105 2.14 23.84 -3.89
CA TRP A 105 0.78 24.28 -4.25
C TRP A 105 0.59 24.40 -5.77
N ARG A 106 1.63 24.84 -6.50
CA ARG A 106 1.58 24.97 -7.97
C ARG A 106 1.64 23.61 -8.63
N LYS A 107 2.50 22.70 -8.12
CA LYS A 107 2.53 21.29 -8.56
C LYS A 107 1.18 20.63 -8.37
N LYS A 108 0.56 20.77 -7.19
CA LYS A 108 -0.79 20.29 -6.87
C LYS A 108 -1.82 20.74 -7.90
N LYS A 109 -1.91 22.04 -8.18
CA LYS A 109 -2.84 22.59 -9.18
C LYS A 109 -2.61 22.02 -10.58
N ARG A 110 -1.35 21.89 -11.01
CA ARG A 110 -1.00 21.34 -12.34
C ARG A 110 -1.34 19.85 -12.44
N VAL A 111 -1.00 19.06 -11.43
CA VAL A 111 -1.33 17.62 -11.37
C VAL A 111 -2.84 17.42 -11.41
N GLN A 112 -3.61 18.18 -10.63
CA GLN A 112 -5.08 18.15 -10.67
C GLN A 112 -5.63 18.44 -12.07
N GLY A 113 -5.04 19.40 -12.78
CA GLY A 113 -5.40 19.70 -14.18
C GLY A 113 -5.20 18.50 -15.11
N VAL A 114 -4.05 17.83 -15.01
CA VAL A 114 -3.76 16.63 -15.81
C VAL A 114 -4.69 15.47 -15.44
N VAL A 115 -4.90 15.19 -14.15
CA VAL A 115 -5.82 14.13 -13.70
C VAL A 115 -7.25 14.41 -14.16
N SER A 116 -7.69 15.68 -14.14
CA SER A 116 -9.02 16.08 -14.64
C SER A 116 -9.15 15.91 -16.16
N ALA A 117 -8.05 16.06 -16.92
CA ALA A 117 -8.02 15.80 -18.35
C ALA A 117 -8.03 14.29 -18.64
N LEU A 118 -7.23 13.52 -17.91
CA LEU A 118 -7.23 12.05 -17.98
C LEU A 118 -8.63 11.49 -17.69
N LYS A 119 -9.31 12.00 -16.65
CA LYS A 119 -10.70 11.64 -16.33
C LYS A 119 -11.66 11.96 -17.47
N ARG A 120 -11.59 13.16 -18.05
CA ARG A 120 -12.52 13.59 -19.11
C ARG A 120 -12.39 12.78 -20.40
N HIS A 121 -11.18 12.30 -20.70
CA HIS A 121 -10.88 11.65 -21.97
C HIS A 121 -10.44 10.18 -21.81
N HIS A 122 -10.77 9.54 -20.68
CA HIS A 122 -10.23 8.20 -20.34
C HIS A 122 -10.59 7.13 -21.36
N ILE A 123 -11.81 7.16 -21.90
CA ILE A 123 -12.24 6.20 -22.93
C ILE A 123 -11.46 6.42 -24.24
N ASP A 124 -11.31 7.67 -24.67
CA ASP A 124 -10.69 8.02 -25.95
C ASP A 124 -9.21 7.63 -25.98
N TRP A 125 -8.44 8.08 -24.99
CA TRP A 125 -7.01 7.76 -24.97
C TRP A 125 -6.77 6.27 -24.69
N PHE A 126 -7.63 5.61 -23.90
CA PHE A 126 -7.51 4.18 -23.69
C PHE A 126 -7.75 3.39 -24.98
N ALA A 127 -8.78 3.75 -25.75
CA ALA A 127 -9.04 3.13 -27.05
C ALA A 127 -7.90 3.35 -28.05
N GLU A 128 -7.31 4.56 -28.08
CA GLU A 128 -6.14 4.87 -28.91
C GLU A 128 -4.94 3.97 -28.56
N VAL A 129 -4.62 3.85 -27.27
CA VAL A 129 -3.43 3.09 -26.82
C VAL A 129 -3.64 1.59 -26.95
N VAL A 130 -4.82 1.07 -26.62
CA VAL A 130 -5.14 -0.36 -26.74
C VAL A 130 -5.10 -0.83 -28.21
N SER A 131 -5.29 0.08 -29.16
CA SER A 131 -5.18 -0.24 -30.59
C SER A 131 -3.75 -0.61 -31.01
N ASP A 132 -2.73 -0.20 -30.26
CA ASP A 132 -1.35 -0.67 -30.41
C ASP A 132 -1.01 -1.68 -29.30
N GLU A 133 -1.34 -2.96 -29.54
CA GLU A 133 -1.16 -4.04 -28.58
C GLU A 133 0.30 -4.19 -28.11
N ARG A 134 1.28 -3.80 -28.93
CA ARG A 134 2.70 -3.91 -28.58
C ARG A 134 3.16 -2.75 -27.69
N ALA A 135 2.68 -1.54 -27.95
CA ALA A 135 3.06 -0.36 -27.17
C ALA A 135 2.28 -0.24 -25.85
N PHE A 136 1.07 -0.81 -25.77
CA PHE A 136 0.18 -0.61 -24.63
C PHE A 136 0.78 -0.96 -23.26
N PRO A 137 1.43 -2.13 -23.02
CA PRO A 137 1.99 -2.45 -21.72
C PRO A 137 3.03 -1.42 -21.22
N ALA A 138 3.85 -0.91 -22.13
CA ALA A 138 4.89 0.07 -21.84
C ALA A 138 4.29 1.46 -21.52
N VAL A 139 3.30 1.90 -22.29
CA VAL A 139 2.59 3.17 -22.06
C VAL A 139 1.81 3.12 -20.74
N ALA A 140 1.11 2.01 -20.46
CA ALA A 140 0.39 1.77 -19.23
C ALA A 140 1.33 1.79 -18.00
N SER A 141 2.47 1.11 -18.08
CA SER A 141 3.45 1.07 -17.00
C SER A 141 4.01 2.45 -16.72
N ARG A 142 4.36 3.19 -17.79
CA ARG A 142 4.88 4.55 -17.66
C ARG A 142 3.85 5.51 -17.05
N LEU A 143 2.58 5.42 -17.43
CA LEU A 143 1.50 6.20 -16.82
C LEU A 143 1.42 5.97 -15.31
N LEU A 144 1.40 4.70 -14.89
CA LEU A 144 1.33 4.33 -13.47
C LEU A 144 2.55 4.85 -12.69
N VAL A 145 3.75 4.70 -13.24
CA VAL A 145 5.00 5.20 -12.61
C VAL A 145 4.99 6.72 -12.53
N SER A 146 4.59 7.45 -13.57
CA SER A 146 4.53 8.91 -13.55
C SER A 146 3.49 9.42 -12.55
N LEU A 147 2.31 8.80 -12.47
CA LEU A 147 1.30 9.11 -11.45
C LEU A 147 1.82 8.86 -10.03
N THR A 148 2.58 7.79 -9.84
CA THR A 148 3.20 7.46 -8.54
C THR A 148 4.19 8.52 -8.09
N ARG A 149 5.02 9.03 -9.02
CA ARG A 149 5.99 10.11 -8.74
C ARG A 149 5.31 11.40 -8.30
N VAL A 150 4.15 11.72 -8.88
CA VAL A 150 3.39 12.92 -8.50
C VAL A 150 2.36 12.69 -7.40
N SER A 151 2.30 11.50 -6.82
CA SER A 151 1.35 11.14 -5.76
C SER A 151 1.30 12.09 -4.56
N PRO A 152 2.42 12.73 -4.10
CA PRO A 152 2.35 13.70 -3.01
C PRO A 152 1.50 14.94 -3.34
N PHE A 153 1.21 15.17 -4.62
CA PHE A 153 0.44 16.29 -5.14
C PHE A 153 -0.97 15.88 -5.58
N LEU A 154 -1.33 14.59 -5.50
CA LEU A 154 -2.69 14.13 -5.72
C LEU A 154 -3.58 14.59 -4.57
N THR A 155 -4.83 14.94 -4.91
CA THR A 155 -5.81 15.37 -3.91
C THR A 155 -6.83 14.26 -3.74
N PRO A 156 -7.05 13.78 -2.50
CA PRO A 156 -8.13 12.85 -2.25
C PRO A 156 -9.45 13.45 -2.71
N LEU A 157 -10.29 12.64 -3.36
CA LEU A 157 -11.63 13.04 -3.73
C LEU A 157 -12.44 13.33 -2.47
N PRO A 158 -13.25 14.40 -2.46
CA PRO A 158 -14.17 14.66 -1.35
C PRO A 158 -15.12 13.48 -1.26
N THR A 159 -14.99 12.70 -0.20
CA THR A 159 -15.90 11.61 0.07
C THR A 159 -17.12 12.21 0.74
N GLU A 160 -18.23 12.31 0.00
CA GLU A 160 -19.53 12.61 0.59
C GLU A 160 -19.76 11.63 1.75
N GLY A 161 -19.65 12.12 2.99
CA GLY A 161 -19.90 11.36 4.22
C GLY A 161 -18.71 10.93 5.09
N GLN A 162 -17.44 11.18 4.75
CA GLN A 162 -16.30 10.65 5.56
C GLN A 162 -15.77 11.53 6.71
N HIS A 163 -16.34 12.71 6.96
CA HIS A 163 -15.93 13.52 8.12
C HIS A 163 -16.36 12.97 9.49
N ALA A 164 -17.05 11.82 9.55
CA ALA A 164 -17.58 11.25 10.80
C ALA A 164 -16.86 10.00 11.35
N ARG A 165 -15.80 9.45 10.74
CA ARG A 165 -15.24 8.14 11.15
C ARG A 165 -13.72 8.10 11.36
N GLN A 166 -13.15 9.10 12.02
CA GLN A 166 -11.86 8.94 12.75
C GLN A 166 -12.07 8.64 14.25
N GLY A 167 -13.29 8.26 14.64
CA GLY A 167 -13.55 7.61 15.92
C GLY A 167 -13.23 6.12 15.79
N TRP A 168 -12.43 5.59 16.70
CA TRP A 168 -12.21 4.16 16.84
C TRP A 168 -13.54 3.46 17.10
N SER A 169 -14.17 2.91 16.07
CA SER A 169 -15.27 1.96 16.21
C SER A 169 -14.84 0.63 15.63
N ASP A 170 -14.75 -0.38 16.49
CA ASP A 170 -14.94 -1.78 16.09
C ASP A 170 -16.28 -1.88 15.37
N GLY A 171 -16.27 -2.26 14.10
CA GLY A 171 -17.48 -2.42 13.31
C GLY A 171 -17.25 -2.10 11.84
N GLU A 172 -16.98 -3.16 11.06
CA GLU A 172 -17.07 -3.25 9.60
C GLU A 172 -16.96 -1.92 8.84
N GLU A 173 -15.70 -1.50 8.61
CA GLU A 173 -15.42 -0.46 7.63
C GLU A 173 -15.74 -0.99 6.22
N VAL A 174 -16.94 -0.67 5.73
CA VAL A 174 -17.28 -0.78 4.31
C VAL A 174 -16.48 0.30 3.57
N TRP A 175 -15.25 -0.04 3.18
CA TRP A 175 -14.44 0.78 2.30
C TRP A 175 -14.97 0.65 0.86
N ALA A 176 -15.18 1.79 0.19
CA ALA A 176 -15.30 1.79 -1.25
C ALA A 176 -13.97 1.29 -1.83
N ALA A 177 -14.00 0.20 -2.61
CA ALA A 177 -12.83 -0.45 -3.20
C ALA A 177 -12.08 0.40 -4.25
N ALA A 178 -12.38 1.70 -4.36
CA ALA A 178 -11.78 2.62 -5.31
C ALA A 178 -10.66 3.42 -4.64
N SER A 179 -9.59 3.67 -5.41
CA SER A 179 -8.53 4.59 -5.01
C SER A 179 -9.11 5.92 -4.49
N PRO A 180 -8.58 6.50 -3.40
CA PRO A 180 -9.07 7.77 -2.89
C PRO A 180 -8.78 8.94 -3.83
N TYR A 181 -7.99 8.74 -4.89
CA TYR A 181 -7.54 9.79 -5.81
C TYR A 181 -8.33 9.84 -7.12
N PHE A 182 -9.02 8.76 -7.49
CA PHE A 182 -9.59 8.59 -8.83
C PHE A 182 -11.06 8.19 -8.76
N THR A 183 -11.84 8.66 -9.73
CA THR A 183 -13.24 8.21 -9.88
C THR A 183 -13.29 6.77 -10.33
N GLY A 184 -14.39 6.06 -10.07
CA GLY A 184 -14.57 4.63 -10.42
C GLY A 184 -14.08 4.29 -11.82
N ASP A 185 -14.57 4.97 -12.85
CA ASP A 185 -14.21 4.66 -14.25
C ASP A 185 -12.71 4.84 -14.55
N LEU A 186 -12.09 5.91 -14.03
CA LEU A 186 -10.65 6.13 -14.22
C LEU A 186 -9.82 5.13 -13.41
N ASN A 187 -10.29 4.78 -12.20
CA ASN A 187 -9.66 3.76 -11.37
C ASN A 187 -9.69 2.40 -12.08
N ASP A 188 -10.80 2.03 -12.71
CA ASP A 188 -10.94 0.78 -13.45
C ASP A 188 -9.98 0.72 -14.64
N VAL A 189 -9.84 1.82 -15.39
CA VAL A 189 -8.84 1.93 -16.46
C VAL A 189 -7.42 1.79 -15.91
N LEU A 190 -7.10 2.40 -14.77
CA LEU A 190 -5.78 2.28 -14.15
C LEU A 190 -5.51 0.86 -13.61
N CYS A 191 -6.53 0.16 -13.11
CA CYS A 191 -6.44 -1.26 -12.75
C CYS A 191 -6.17 -2.13 -13.99
N LEU A 192 -6.82 -1.85 -15.13
CA LEU A 192 -6.53 -2.52 -16.40
C LEU A 192 -5.10 -2.25 -16.87
N CYS A 193 -4.64 -1.00 -16.77
CA CYS A 193 -3.24 -0.66 -17.03
C CYS A 193 -2.29 -1.49 -16.14
N LEU A 194 -2.61 -1.64 -14.85
CA LEU A 194 -1.80 -2.44 -13.92
C LEU A 194 -1.78 -3.91 -14.32
N GLN A 195 -2.93 -4.49 -14.65
CA GLN A 195 -3.05 -5.89 -15.05
C GLN A 195 -2.22 -6.18 -16.30
N VAL A 196 -2.34 -5.34 -17.33
CA VAL A 196 -1.62 -5.53 -18.60
C VAL A 196 -0.11 -5.31 -18.42
N SER A 197 0.27 -4.26 -17.67
CA SER A 197 1.69 -4.01 -17.39
C SER A 197 2.33 -5.11 -16.54
N ALA A 198 1.60 -5.69 -15.57
CA ALA A 198 2.10 -6.77 -14.72
C ALA A 198 2.50 -8.02 -15.54
N HIS A 199 1.71 -8.38 -16.55
CA HIS A 199 2.00 -9.51 -17.43
C HIS A 199 3.09 -9.20 -18.46
N GLY A 200 3.34 -7.91 -18.76
CA GLY A 200 4.33 -7.45 -19.72
C GLY A 200 5.72 -7.18 -19.13
N THR A 201 5.95 -7.40 -17.83
CA THR A 201 7.24 -7.13 -17.19
C THR A 201 8.33 -8.10 -17.62
N GLN A 202 9.54 -7.57 -17.76
CA GLN A 202 10.73 -8.34 -18.15
C GLN A 202 11.79 -8.38 -17.03
N SER A 203 11.64 -7.55 -15.98
CA SER A 203 12.59 -7.48 -14.88
C SER A 203 11.94 -7.29 -13.51
N GLY A 204 12.66 -7.73 -12.47
CA GLY A 204 12.28 -7.52 -11.07
C GLY A 204 12.12 -6.05 -10.68
N GLU A 205 12.86 -5.14 -11.31
CA GLU A 205 12.75 -3.70 -11.05
C GLU A 205 11.45 -3.11 -11.62
N GLU A 206 11.02 -3.57 -12.80
CA GLU A 206 9.72 -3.17 -13.35
C GLU A 206 8.57 -3.68 -12.47
N GLU A 207 8.67 -4.93 -12.02
CA GLU A 207 7.69 -5.55 -11.13
C GLU A 207 7.59 -4.81 -9.80
N LEU A 208 8.73 -4.44 -9.23
CA LEU A 208 8.81 -3.64 -8.01
C LEU A 208 8.22 -2.23 -8.20
N ALA A 209 8.52 -1.59 -9.34
CA ALA A 209 7.99 -0.27 -9.68
C ALA A 209 6.46 -0.30 -9.86
N LEU A 210 5.91 -1.35 -10.48
CA LEU A 210 4.47 -1.55 -10.63
C LEU A 210 3.79 -1.85 -9.30
N LEU A 211 4.36 -2.71 -8.46
CA LEU A 211 3.83 -2.97 -7.12
C LEU A 211 3.80 -1.68 -6.29
N ARG A 212 4.89 -0.90 -6.34
CA ARG A 212 4.96 0.42 -5.71
C ARG A 212 3.87 1.34 -6.23
N ALA A 213 3.64 1.37 -7.54
CA ALA A 213 2.61 2.20 -8.14
C ALA A 213 1.21 1.80 -7.65
N ALA A 214 0.90 0.51 -7.67
CA ALA A 214 -0.38 -0.01 -7.19
C ALA A 214 -0.63 0.35 -5.72
N VAL A 215 0.37 0.19 -4.85
CA VAL A 215 0.27 0.49 -3.41
C VAL A 215 0.15 1.98 -3.11
N VAL A 216 0.89 2.83 -3.82
CA VAL A 216 0.88 4.29 -3.62
C VAL A 216 -0.42 4.89 -4.15
N LEU A 217 -0.86 4.44 -5.32
CA LEU A 217 -2.10 4.88 -5.95
C LEU A 217 -3.33 4.16 -5.38
N GLN A 218 -3.14 3.14 -4.53
CA GLN A 218 -4.19 2.32 -3.92
C GLN A 218 -5.12 1.68 -4.96
N LEU A 219 -4.51 1.10 -6.01
CA LEU A 219 -5.22 0.33 -7.02
C LEU A 219 -5.50 -1.07 -6.46
N ALA A 220 -6.77 -1.44 -6.37
CA ALA A 220 -7.24 -2.66 -5.71
C ALA A 220 -7.50 -3.82 -6.69
N ASP A 221 -6.63 -3.98 -7.71
CA ASP A 221 -6.67 -5.15 -8.58
C ASP A 221 -5.95 -6.33 -7.91
N VAL A 222 -6.71 -7.19 -7.24
CA VAL A 222 -6.18 -8.26 -6.40
C VAL A 222 -5.36 -9.27 -7.22
N GLU A 223 -5.80 -9.59 -8.44
CA GLU A 223 -5.14 -10.56 -9.31
C GLU A 223 -3.75 -10.07 -9.75
N ALA A 224 -3.64 -8.84 -10.26
CA ALA A 224 -2.35 -8.28 -10.66
C ALA A 224 -1.41 -8.10 -9.45
N LEU A 225 -1.95 -7.69 -8.30
CA LEU A 225 -1.17 -7.55 -7.07
C LEU A 225 -0.62 -8.89 -6.58
N GLN A 226 -1.44 -9.95 -6.56
CA GLN A 226 -0.99 -11.30 -6.20
C GLN A 226 0.04 -11.83 -7.19
N TYR A 227 -0.15 -11.59 -8.49
CA TYR A 227 0.79 -11.99 -9.53
C TYR A 227 2.15 -11.31 -9.34
N LEU A 228 2.17 -9.98 -9.16
CA LEU A 228 3.40 -9.22 -8.91
C LEU A 228 4.09 -9.67 -7.62
N CYS A 229 3.33 -9.89 -6.55
CA CYS A 229 3.89 -10.38 -5.30
C CYS A 229 4.49 -11.78 -5.46
N THR A 230 3.81 -12.70 -6.15
CA THR A 230 4.31 -14.08 -6.37
C THR A 230 5.61 -14.08 -7.16
N LYS A 231 5.74 -13.23 -8.18
CA LYS A 231 7.00 -13.04 -8.90
C LYS A 231 8.09 -12.49 -7.98
N LEU A 232 7.80 -11.37 -7.29
CA LEU A 232 8.77 -10.68 -6.44
C LEU A 232 9.19 -11.48 -5.21
N THR A 233 8.34 -12.36 -4.69
CA THR A 233 8.69 -13.28 -3.60
C THR A 233 9.20 -14.64 -4.08
N GLY A 234 9.29 -14.83 -5.40
CA GLY A 234 9.94 -15.98 -6.01
C GLY A 234 11.43 -16.03 -5.67
N ARG A 235 11.92 -17.24 -5.37
CA ARG A 235 13.34 -17.51 -5.11
C ARG A 235 14.33 -16.90 -6.11
N PRO A 236 14.13 -17.00 -7.45
CA PRO A 236 15.13 -16.52 -8.40
C PRO A 236 15.34 -15.01 -8.36
N LEU A 237 14.28 -14.23 -8.12
CA LEU A 237 14.37 -12.76 -8.03
C LEU A 237 14.85 -12.32 -6.66
N LEU A 238 14.33 -12.91 -5.57
CA LEU A 238 14.78 -12.56 -4.23
C LEU A 238 16.26 -12.85 -3.99
N ALA A 239 16.83 -13.89 -4.61
CA ALA A 239 18.26 -14.17 -4.53
C ALA A 239 19.15 -13.11 -5.21
N GLN A 240 18.61 -12.34 -6.15
CA GLN A 240 19.34 -11.25 -6.84
C GLN A 240 19.22 -9.92 -6.10
N PHE A 241 18.22 -9.78 -5.24
CA PHE A 241 17.96 -8.57 -4.49
C PHE A 241 18.92 -8.41 -3.31
N ASP A 242 19.34 -7.16 -3.10
CA ASP A 242 20.04 -6.78 -1.88
C ASP A 242 19.07 -6.68 -0.69
N ARG A 243 19.64 -6.49 0.50
CA ARG A 243 18.86 -6.34 1.74
C ARG A 243 17.85 -5.19 1.68
N SER A 244 18.18 -4.10 1.00
CA SER A 244 17.35 -2.89 0.94
C SER A 244 16.08 -3.19 0.13
N ARG A 245 16.24 -3.91 -0.99
CA ARG A 245 15.14 -4.40 -1.79
C ARG A 245 14.27 -5.41 -1.04
N HIS A 246 14.83 -6.31 -0.24
CA HIS A 246 14.02 -7.21 0.59
C HIS A 246 13.12 -6.44 1.57
N VAL A 247 13.66 -5.42 2.23
CA VAL A 247 12.89 -4.55 3.15
C VAL A 247 11.82 -3.78 2.38
N GLU A 248 12.16 -3.26 1.19
CA GLU A 248 11.22 -2.54 0.32
C GLU A 248 10.05 -3.44 -0.12
N VAL A 249 10.34 -4.66 -0.59
CA VAL A 249 9.33 -5.65 -1.00
C VAL A 249 8.40 -5.96 0.18
N LEU A 250 8.96 -6.27 1.35
CA LEU A 250 8.15 -6.54 2.55
C LEU A 250 7.24 -5.35 2.89
N LYS A 251 7.78 -4.13 2.83
CA LYS A 251 7.00 -2.92 3.09
C LYS A 251 5.86 -2.77 2.08
N LEU A 252 6.14 -2.91 0.80
CA LEU A 252 5.13 -2.76 -0.25
C LEU A 252 4.04 -3.81 -0.11
N ILE A 253 4.38 -5.07 0.13
CA ILE A 253 3.41 -6.15 0.39
C ILE A 253 2.56 -5.79 1.61
N SER A 254 3.18 -5.42 2.73
CA SER A 254 2.44 -5.07 3.96
C SER A 254 1.49 -3.88 3.78
N LEU A 255 1.86 -2.93 2.91
CA LEU A 255 1.01 -1.81 2.55
C LEU A 255 -0.09 -2.22 1.55
N GLY A 256 0.18 -3.14 0.63
CA GLY A 256 -0.80 -3.71 -0.28
C GLY A 256 -1.89 -4.48 0.47
N VAL A 257 -1.51 -5.29 1.47
CA VAL A 257 -2.46 -5.96 2.37
C VAL A 257 -3.34 -4.95 3.10
N LYS A 258 -2.73 -3.90 3.68
CA LYS A 258 -3.46 -2.90 4.46
C LYS A 258 -4.35 -1.98 3.62
N ARG A 259 -3.83 -1.45 2.50
CA ARG A 259 -4.43 -0.37 1.71
C ARG A 259 -5.24 -0.91 0.52
N CYS A 260 -4.73 -1.93 -0.15
CA CYS A 260 -5.35 -2.50 -1.35
C CYS A 260 -6.18 -3.77 -1.05
N LYS A 261 -6.30 -4.18 0.23
CA LYS A 261 -7.01 -5.39 0.67
C LYS A 261 -6.52 -6.67 -0.02
N MET A 262 -5.25 -6.68 -0.44
CA MET A 262 -4.62 -7.85 -1.01
C MET A 262 -4.54 -8.95 0.07
N PRO A 263 -4.89 -10.21 -0.22
CA PRO A 263 -4.60 -11.31 0.68
C PRO A 263 -3.08 -11.43 0.84
N ALA A 264 -2.64 -11.77 2.04
CA ALA A 264 -1.21 -11.83 2.31
C ALA A 264 -0.58 -13.02 1.54
N PRO A 265 0.46 -12.78 0.72
CA PRO A 265 1.15 -13.84 -0.02
C PRO A 265 2.05 -14.65 0.93
N PRO A 266 2.51 -15.85 0.54
CA PRO A 266 3.51 -16.57 1.33
C PRO A 266 4.83 -15.80 1.38
N LEU A 267 5.38 -15.60 2.59
CA LEU A 267 6.57 -14.76 2.84
C LEU A 267 7.75 -15.52 3.43
N ASP A 268 7.70 -16.85 3.57
CA ASP A 268 8.69 -17.65 4.31
C ASP A 268 10.12 -17.43 3.80
N TYR A 269 10.31 -17.40 2.48
CA TYR A 269 11.64 -17.19 1.90
C TYR A 269 12.14 -15.76 2.14
N LEU A 270 11.28 -14.75 1.98
CA LEU A 270 11.63 -13.36 2.26
C LEU A 270 11.98 -13.17 3.74
N PHE A 271 11.22 -13.79 4.64
CA PHE A 271 11.51 -13.78 6.06
C PHE A 271 12.85 -14.45 6.38
N SER A 272 13.19 -15.56 5.72
CA SER A 272 14.50 -16.22 5.89
C SER A 272 15.67 -15.31 5.47
N GLN A 273 15.52 -14.57 4.37
CA GLN A 273 16.55 -13.63 3.90
C GLN A 273 16.72 -12.44 4.86
N LEU A 274 15.62 -11.85 5.31
CA LEU A 274 15.63 -10.75 6.28
C LEU A 274 16.17 -11.18 7.66
N ALA A 275 15.94 -12.42 8.07
CA ALA A 275 16.45 -12.96 9.32
C ALA A 275 17.98 -12.99 9.34
N VAL A 276 18.63 -13.32 8.23
CA VAL A 276 20.10 -13.37 8.11
C VAL A 276 20.71 -12.01 7.77
N ALA A 277 19.97 -11.15 7.07
CA ALA A 277 20.46 -9.85 6.62
C ALA A 277 21.02 -8.96 7.75
N ALA A 278 22.09 -8.23 7.41
CA ALA A 278 22.66 -7.17 8.25
C ALA A 278 21.87 -5.87 8.02
N LEU A 279 20.75 -5.72 8.73
CA LEU A 279 19.87 -4.56 8.61
C LEU A 279 20.44 -3.33 9.35
N THR A 280 20.28 -2.15 8.76
CA THR A 280 20.49 -0.86 9.42
C THR A 280 19.44 -0.61 10.51
N PRO A 281 19.67 0.31 11.46
CA PRO A 281 18.69 0.64 12.50
C PRO A 281 17.30 1.00 11.94
N ARG A 282 17.29 1.77 10.83
CA ARG A 282 16.06 2.22 10.19
C ARG A 282 15.30 1.08 9.52
N GLU A 283 16.02 0.21 8.81
CA GLU A 283 15.45 -0.98 8.18
C GLU A 283 14.83 -1.93 9.20
N LYS A 284 15.45 -2.11 10.39
CA LYS A 284 14.86 -2.95 11.47
C LYS A 284 13.49 -2.44 11.90
N ILE A 285 13.34 -1.13 12.13
CA ILE A 285 12.04 -0.51 12.48
C ILE A 285 11.03 -0.67 11.34
N GLU A 286 11.48 -0.53 10.10
CA GLU A 286 10.64 -0.66 8.91
C GLU A 286 10.13 -2.09 8.71
N VAL A 287 10.96 -3.10 8.98
CA VAL A 287 10.57 -4.51 9.02
C VAL A 287 9.52 -4.72 10.11
N LEU A 288 9.78 -4.32 11.36
CA LEU A 288 8.82 -4.47 12.46
C LEU A 288 7.48 -3.78 12.15
N SER A 289 7.51 -2.56 11.62
CA SER A 289 6.30 -1.83 11.18
C SER A 289 5.54 -2.56 10.08
N SER A 290 6.23 -3.30 9.22
CA SER A 290 5.62 -4.08 8.14
C SER A 290 4.97 -5.36 8.67
N LEU A 291 5.62 -6.06 9.61
CA LEU A 291 5.03 -7.22 10.28
C LEU A 291 3.74 -6.85 11.02
N LEU A 292 3.71 -5.67 11.63
CA LEU A 292 2.52 -5.15 12.33
C LEU A 292 1.29 -5.06 11.42
N ARG A 293 1.50 -4.76 10.14
CA ARG A 293 0.42 -4.63 9.15
C ARG A 293 -0.06 -5.99 8.62
N LEU A 294 0.82 -7.00 8.60
CA LEU A 294 0.50 -8.32 8.06
C LEU A 294 -0.31 -9.17 9.03
N LYS A 295 -0.10 -9.01 10.34
CA LYS A 295 -0.79 -9.80 11.40
C LYS A 295 -0.68 -11.33 11.19
N GLU A 296 0.38 -11.80 10.54
CA GLU A 296 0.63 -13.22 10.29
C GLU A 296 1.33 -13.88 11.48
N VAL A 297 0.91 -15.11 11.81
CA VAL A 297 1.54 -15.90 12.88
C VAL A 297 2.98 -16.29 12.53
N ALA A 298 3.29 -16.51 11.25
CA ALA A 298 4.64 -16.85 10.79
C ALA A 298 5.65 -15.69 11.00
N ALA A 299 5.17 -14.46 11.21
CA ALA A 299 6.03 -13.30 11.44
C ALA A 299 6.67 -13.27 12.83
N THR A 300 6.21 -14.09 13.79
CA THR A 300 6.66 -14.08 15.19
C THR A 300 8.15 -14.41 15.34
N GLU A 301 8.68 -15.36 14.56
CA GLU A 301 10.10 -15.72 14.61
C GLU A 301 10.98 -14.59 14.09
N LEU A 302 10.66 -14.05 12.90
CA LEU A 302 11.37 -12.92 12.33
C LEU A 302 11.32 -11.70 13.24
N CYS A 303 10.15 -11.44 13.85
CA CYS A 303 9.97 -10.40 14.85
C CYS A 303 10.96 -10.56 16.02
N GLY A 304 11.10 -11.76 16.57
CA GLY A 304 12.06 -12.06 17.64
C GLY A 304 13.52 -11.87 17.23
N ILE A 305 13.90 -12.29 16.02
CA ILE A 305 15.26 -12.13 15.49
C ILE A 305 15.59 -10.64 15.26
N VAL A 306 14.71 -9.92 14.55
CA VAL A 306 14.93 -8.52 14.19
C VAL A 306 14.91 -7.62 15.42
N SER A 307 13.95 -7.81 16.33
CA SER A 307 13.90 -7.04 17.59
C SER A 307 15.15 -7.28 18.43
N ARG A 308 15.62 -8.52 18.58
CA ARG A 308 16.88 -8.83 19.28
C ARG A 308 18.06 -8.06 18.67
N LYS A 309 18.21 -8.11 17.33
CA LYS A 309 19.25 -7.36 16.60
C LYS A 309 19.09 -5.84 16.75
N ALA A 310 17.88 -5.33 16.91
CA ALA A 310 17.59 -3.90 17.05
C ALA A 310 18.00 -3.34 18.41
N THR A 311 18.09 -4.19 19.44
CA THR A 311 18.46 -3.80 20.82
C THR A 311 19.72 -2.94 20.88
N ALA A 312 20.75 -3.28 20.08
CA ALA A 312 22.03 -2.56 20.05
C ALA A 312 21.90 -1.11 19.52
N ASP A 313 20.88 -0.82 18.71
CA ASP A 313 20.72 0.49 18.07
C ASP A 313 19.83 1.45 18.85
N VAL A 314 19.10 0.94 19.86
CA VAL A 314 18.04 1.69 20.56
C VAL A 314 18.59 2.96 21.22
N ALA A 315 19.85 2.96 21.65
CA ALA A 315 20.51 4.13 22.22
C ALA A 315 20.52 5.34 21.26
N HIS A 316 20.48 5.11 19.95
CA HIS A 316 20.50 6.14 18.92
C HIS A 316 19.10 6.51 18.39
N TYR A 317 18.04 5.89 18.91
CA TYR A 317 16.69 6.15 18.43
C TYR A 317 16.25 7.58 18.75
N THR A 318 15.58 8.19 17.77
CA THR A 318 14.86 9.46 17.95
C THR A 318 13.52 9.22 18.67
N VAL A 319 12.84 10.28 19.10
CA VAL A 319 11.47 10.19 19.66
C VAL A 319 10.53 9.41 18.74
N LYS A 320 10.59 9.70 17.43
CA LYS A 320 9.75 9.04 16.43
C LYS A 320 10.04 7.55 16.31
N ASP A 321 11.31 7.17 16.36
CA ASP A 321 11.74 5.76 16.31
C ASP A 321 11.28 4.99 17.55
N VAL A 322 11.38 5.61 18.74
CA VAL A 322 10.88 5.04 19.99
C VAL A 322 9.37 4.82 19.94
N LEU A 323 8.59 5.77 19.42
CA LEU A 323 7.14 5.60 19.30
C LEU A 323 6.77 4.43 18.39
N TYR A 324 7.47 4.27 17.25
CA TYR A 324 7.26 3.10 16.39
C TYR A 324 7.68 1.80 17.07
N ALA A 325 8.77 1.81 17.84
CA ALA A 325 9.20 0.64 18.59
C ALA A 325 8.21 0.27 19.70
N LEU A 326 7.66 1.25 20.42
CA LEU A 326 6.60 1.03 21.42
C LEU A 326 5.32 0.48 20.78
N GLU A 327 4.94 0.98 19.60
CA GLU A 327 3.84 0.44 18.82
C GLU A 327 4.09 -1.04 18.48
N ALA A 328 5.28 -1.37 17.97
CA ALA A 328 5.66 -2.74 17.66
C ALA A 328 5.58 -3.65 18.90
N LEU A 329 6.15 -3.22 20.04
CA LEU A 329 6.09 -3.97 21.30
C LEU A 329 4.67 -4.20 21.81
N SER A 330 3.75 -3.29 21.50
CA SER A 330 2.36 -3.32 21.97
C SER A 330 1.46 -4.25 21.16
N PHE A 331 1.88 -4.69 19.99
CA PHE A 331 1.01 -5.41 19.05
C PHE A 331 1.65 -6.63 18.42
N LEU A 332 2.98 -6.70 18.34
CA LEU A 332 3.69 -7.86 17.81
C LEU A 332 4.00 -8.86 18.91
N GLU A 333 3.49 -10.07 18.72
CA GLU A 333 3.91 -11.23 19.49
C GLU A 333 5.35 -11.61 19.08
N GLY A 334 6.14 -12.13 20.02
CA GLY A 334 7.52 -12.58 19.78
C GLY A 334 8.61 -11.50 19.84
N CYS A 335 8.28 -10.24 20.15
CA CYS A 335 9.32 -9.24 20.41
C CYS A 335 10.27 -9.70 21.52
N ASN A 336 11.57 -9.44 21.35
CA ASN A 336 12.57 -9.79 22.35
C ASN A 336 12.48 -8.85 23.58
N SER A 337 12.56 -9.42 24.79
CA SER A 337 12.47 -8.65 26.04
C SER A 337 13.63 -7.67 26.23
N ALA A 338 14.84 -7.97 25.75
CA ALA A 338 15.96 -7.03 25.85
C ALA A 338 15.71 -5.78 24.98
N PHE A 339 15.13 -5.97 23.79
CA PHE A 339 14.67 -4.87 22.94
C PHE A 339 13.56 -4.07 23.63
N GLY A 340 12.55 -4.76 24.19
CA GLY A 340 11.48 -4.13 24.96
C GLY A 340 12.00 -3.25 26.09
N GLY A 341 12.92 -3.78 26.89
CA GLY A 341 13.53 -3.06 28.00
C GLY A 341 14.34 -1.85 27.54
N ALA A 342 15.17 -2.00 26.51
CA ALA A 342 15.96 -0.91 25.95
C ALA A 342 15.07 0.23 25.41
N VAL A 343 13.96 -0.10 24.74
CA VAL A 343 13.02 0.90 24.19
C VAL A 343 12.31 1.66 25.31
N LEU A 344 11.89 0.98 26.38
CA LEU A 344 11.26 1.61 27.54
C LEU A 344 12.24 2.56 28.26
N ASP A 345 13.48 2.14 28.47
CA ASP A 345 14.53 2.98 29.08
C ASP A 345 14.86 4.19 28.19
N ARG A 346 14.96 3.99 26.87
CA ARG A 346 15.16 5.09 25.92
C ARG A 346 13.98 6.06 25.90
N CYS A 347 12.75 5.56 26.00
CA CYS A 347 11.56 6.38 26.11
C CYS A 347 11.59 7.24 27.39
N ALA A 348 12.02 6.67 28.52
CA ALA A 348 12.15 7.41 29.77
C ALA A 348 13.17 8.55 29.62
N ALA A 349 14.33 8.26 29.02
CA ALA A 349 15.38 9.26 28.77
C ALA A 349 14.94 10.38 27.81
N LEU A 350 14.12 10.07 26.81
CA LEU A 350 13.60 11.05 25.85
C LEU A 350 12.29 11.71 26.31
N SER A 351 11.70 11.29 27.43
CA SER A 351 10.42 11.81 27.92
C SER A 351 10.38 13.34 28.05
N PRO A 352 11.45 14.07 28.46
CA PRO A 352 11.40 15.53 28.56
C PRO A 352 11.20 16.23 27.19
N GLN A 353 11.54 15.55 26.10
CA GLN A 353 11.48 16.09 24.73
C GLN A 353 10.14 15.80 24.04
N LEU A 354 9.29 14.95 24.62
CA LEU A 354 8.02 14.56 24.00
C LEU A 354 7.07 15.75 23.89
N ARG A 355 6.56 16.01 22.69
CA ARG A 355 5.43 16.94 22.50
C ARG A 355 4.13 16.33 23.04
N PRO A 356 3.08 17.13 23.31
CA PRO A 356 1.84 16.62 23.90
C PRO A 356 1.23 15.42 23.15
N HIS A 357 1.21 15.47 21.82
CA HIS A 357 0.72 14.35 20.99
C HIS A 357 1.63 13.11 21.06
N GLU A 358 2.97 13.30 21.06
CA GLU A 358 3.95 12.22 21.18
C GLU A 358 3.85 11.54 22.57
N LEU A 359 3.58 12.32 23.62
CA LEU A 359 3.30 11.82 24.97
C LEU A 359 1.99 11.03 25.02
N GLY A 360 0.93 11.52 24.37
CA GLY A 360 -0.34 10.81 24.22
C GLY A 360 -0.16 9.45 23.55
N ASP A 361 0.59 9.39 22.45
CA ASP A 361 0.88 8.16 21.74
C ASP A 361 1.80 7.21 22.54
N ALA A 362 2.81 7.73 23.25
CA ALA A 362 3.63 6.92 24.15
C ALA A 362 2.78 6.26 25.25
N CYS A 363 1.95 7.06 25.95
CA CYS A 363 1.03 6.57 26.98
C CYS A 363 0.03 5.55 26.42
N LYS A 364 -0.49 5.79 25.21
CA LYS A 364 -1.38 4.84 24.52
C LYS A 364 -0.71 3.47 24.37
N PHE A 365 0.52 3.40 23.88
CA PHE A 365 1.22 2.13 23.68
C PHE A 365 1.65 1.49 25.00
N VAL A 366 2.16 2.27 25.94
CA VAL A 366 2.53 1.78 27.28
C VAL A 366 1.33 1.19 28.02
N ALA A 367 0.13 1.75 27.86
CA ALA A 367 -1.11 1.19 28.42
C ALA A 367 -1.42 -0.23 27.88
N LEU A 368 -1.01 -0.54 26.64
CA LEU A 368 -1.22 -1.85 26.01
C LEU A 368 -0.23 -2.90 26.52
N LEU A 369 0.88 -2.50 27.14
CA LEU A 369 1.85 -3.39 27.77
C LEU A 369 1.42 -3.86 29.17
N ASN A 370 0.15 -3.68 29.54
CA ASN A 370 -0.35 -4.14 30.84
C ASN A 370 -0.33 -5.68 30.91
N PRO A 371 0.30 -6.29 31.95
CA PRO A 371 0.37 -7.74 32.14
C PRO A 371 -0.99 -8.45 32.25
N ARG A 372 -2.09 -7.71 32.46
CA ARG A 372 -3.46 -8.26 32.41
C ARG A 372 -3.89 -8.71 31.01
N ARG A 373 -3.12 -8.41 29.96
CA ARG A 373 -3.42 -8.81 28.59
C ARG A 373 -2.72 -10.14 28.22
N PRO A 374 -3.46 -11.16 27.79
CA PRO A 374 -2.96 -12.53 27.67
C PRO A 374 -1.96 -12.79 26.52
N ARG A 375 -1.62 -11.77 25.69
CA ARG A 375 -0.81 -11.95 24.48
C ARG A 375 0.53 -11.19 24.46
N ILE A 376 0.79 -10.33 25.45
CA ILE A 376 1.97 -9.45 25.45
C ILE A 376 2.79 -9.69 26.72
N HIS A 377 3.76 -10.60 26.63
CA HIS A 377 4.65 -10.95 27.75
C HIS A 377 5.70 -9.86 28.06
N ILE A 378 5.90 -8.89 27.16
CA ILE A 378 6.86 -7.79 27.36
C ILE A 378 6.55 -7.00 28.64
N GLY A 379 5.27 -6.76 28.94
CA GLY A 379 4.86 -6.04 30.15
C GLY A 379 5.36 -6.69 31.44
N THR A 380 5.29 -8.02 31.52
CA THR A 380 5.82 -8.78 32.65
C THR A 380 7.35 -8.85 32.65
N SER A 381 7.97 -9.09 31.48
CA SER A 381 9.42 -9.27 31.36
C SER A 381 10.21 -7.98 31.55
N CYS A 382 9.61 -6.82 31.27
CA CYS A 382 10.24 -5.50 31.35
C CYS A 382 9.62 -4.63 32.47
N ALA A 383 9.13 -5.26 33.54
CA ALA A 383 8.44 -4.56 34.61
C ALA A 383 9.34 -3.51 35.32
N LYS A 384 10.66 -3.74 35.40
CA LYS A 384 11.60 -2.81 36.01
C LYS A 384 11.75 -1.53 35.18
N GLU A 385 11.85 -1.67 33.86
CA GLU A 385 11.96 -0.57 32.91
C GLU A 385 10.65 0.23 32.87
N LEU A 386 9.52 -0.48 32.87
CA LEU A 386 8.20 0.14 32.94
C LEU A 386 8.01 0.97 34.22
N ARG A 387 8.45 0.47 35.39
CA ARG A 387 8.43 1.23 36.65
C ARG A 387 9.30 2.49 36.60
N ARG A 388 10.36 2.52 35.79
CA ARG A 388 11.21 3.71 35.57
C ARG A 388 10.58 4.70 34.59
N LEU A 389 9.90 4.19 33.56
CA LEU A 389 9.23 5.02 32.55
C LEU A 389 8.00 5.76 33.10
N LEU A 390 7.18 5.10 33.91
CA LEU A 390 5.90 5.66 34.38
C LEU A 390 6.06 7.02 35.11
N PRO A 391 6.99 7.18 36.08
CA PRO A 391 7.26 8.49 36.70
C PRO A 391 7.68 9.55 35.69
N ALA A 392 8.55 9.21 34.73
CA ALA A 392 9.04 10.14 33.72
C ALA A 392 7.91 10.66 32.81
N LEU A 393 6.95 9.79 32.45
CA LEU A 393 5.75 10.19 31.70
C LEU A 393 4.82 11.09 32.53
N VAL A 394 4.72 10.85 33.84
CA VAL A 394 3.92 11.67 34.76
C VAL A 394 4.53 13.06 34.91
N GLU A 395 5.84 13.15 35.16
CA GLU A 395 6.58 14.41 35.23
C GLU A 395 6.41 15.19 33.92
N ARG A 396 6.61 14.53 32.78
CA ARG A 396 6.40 15.19 31.49
C ARG A 396 4.96 15.68 31.34
N THR A 397 3.97 14.87 31.72
CA THR A 397 2.56 15.27 31.69
C THR A 397 2.33 16.55 32.47
N GLN A 398 2.89 16.67 33.68
CA GLN A 398 2.77 17.90 34.49
C GLN A 398 3.28 19.14 33.75
N THR A 399 4.42 19.02 33.06
CA THR A 399 5.01 20.15 32.32
C THR A 399 4.23 20.59 31.09
N VAL A 400 3.35 19.73 30.55
CA VAL A 400 2.55 20.02 29.35
C VAL A 400 1.05 20.09 29.63
N LEU A 401 0.66 20.18 30.92
CA LEU A 401 -0.74 20.38 31.30
C LEU A 401 -1.30 21.63 30.60
N GLY A 402 -2.53 21.51 30.07
CA GLY A 402 -3.18 22.56 29.29
C GLY A 402 -2.81 22.60 27.80
N GLN A 403 -1.79 21.86 27.36
CA GLN A 403 -1.44 21.74 25.93
C GLN A 403 -1.92 20.43 25.29
N CYS A 404 -2.45 19.51 26.10
CA CYS A 404 -2.95 18.22 25.62
C CYS A 404 -4.30 18.38 24.92
N SER A 405 -4.47 17.71 23.78
CA SER A 405 -5.81 17.50 23.23
C SER A 405 -6.63 16.55 24.11
N VAL A 406 -7.96 16.54 23.94
CA VAL A 406 -8.85 15.58 24.62
C VAL A 406 -8.42 14.14 24.36
N ARG A 407 -7.96 13.83 23.13
CA ARG A 407 -7.44 12.52 22.76
C ARG A 407 -6.21 12.15 23.59
N ASP A 408 -5.24 13.06 23.68
CA ASP A 408 -3.97 12.79 24.38
C ASP A 408 -4.21 12.62 25.88
N ALA A 409 -5.07 13.48 26.45
CA ALA A 409 -5.49 13.39 27.84
C ALA A 409 -6.15 12.04 28.16
N ARG A 410 -7.03 11.53 27.28
CA ARG A 410 -7.63 10.18 27.39
C ARG A 410 -6.56 9.08 27.41
N CYS A 411 -5.59 9.14 26.50
CA CYS A 411 -4.52 8.16 26.42
C CYS A 411 -3.63 8.17 27.68
N ILE A 412 -3.30 9.35 28.20
CA ILE A 412 -2.51 9.51 29.42
C ILE A 412 -3.26 8.96 30.64
N LEU A 413 -4.51 9.38 30.85
CA LEU A 413 -5.34 8.89 31.96
C LEU A 413 -5.52 7.38 31.93
N ARG A 414 -5.76 6.82 30.74
CA ARG A 414 -5.86 5.38 30.55
C ARG A 414 -4.56 4.68 30.95
N CYS A 415 -3.41 5.17 30.51
CA CYS A 415 -2.11 4.60 30.86
C CYS A 415 -1.89 4.57 32.37
N LEU A 416 -2.13 5.69 33.06
CA LEU A 416 -1.97 5.76 34.52
C LEU A 416 -2.93 4.81 35.24
N LYS A 417 -4.19 4.73 34.79
CA LYS A 417 -5.18 3.81 35.35
C LYS A 417 -4.79 2.34 35.17
N GLU A 418 -4.37 1.94 33.97
CA GLU A 418 -3.98 0.56 33.66
C GLU A 418 -2.80 0.09 34.53
N HIS A 419 -1.86 1.00 34.81
CA HIS A 419 -0.68 0.71 35.62
C HIS A 419 -0.83 1.09 37.10
N ASN A 420 -2.04 1.44 37.56
CA ASN A 420 -2.35 1.84 38.94
C ASN A 420 -1.49 3.00 39.48
N VAL A 421 -1.06 3.91 38.61
CA VAL A 421 -0.30 5.11 38.99
C VAL A 421 -1.28 6.18 39.49
N ARG A 422 -1.19 6.51 40.78
CA ARG A 422 -1.99 7.57 41.40
C ARG A 422 -1.20 8.87 41.43
N HIS A 423 -1.61 9.86 40.63
CA HIS A 423 -1.01 11.19 40.65
C HIS A 423 -2.10 12.27 40.71
N SER A 424 -2.40 12.74 41.92
CA SER A 424 -3.55 13.62 42.22
C SER A 424 -3.64 14.84 41.31
N ILE A 425 -2.52 15.54 41.07
CA ILE A 425 -2.48 16.76 40.24
C ILE A 425 -2.84 16.47 38.77
N VAL A 426 -2.29 15.41 38.19
CA VAL A 426 -2.52 15.06 36.78
C VAL A 426 -3.95 14.57 36.59
N LEU A 427 -4.44 13.73 37.52
CA LEU A 427 -5.81 13.24 37.49
C LEU A 427 -6.82 14.37 37.65
N ALA A 428 -6.62 15.29 38.61
CA ALA A 428 -7.53 16.41 38.83
C ALA A 428 -7.62 17.36 37.63
N ASN A 429 -6.51 17.60 36.93
CA ASN A 429 -6.47 18.53 35.79
C ASN A 429 -6.92 17.90 34.46
N LEU A 430 -6.65 16.61 34.23
CA LEU A 430 -7.02 15.95 32.96
C LEU A 430 -8.40 15.29 32.99
N SER A 431 -8.91 14.85 34.15
CA SER A 431 -10.20 14.16 34.22
C SER A 431 -11.40 15.02 33.77
N PRO A 432 -11.47 16.33 34.12
CA PRO A 432 -12.54 17.20 33.64
C PRO A 432 -12.56 17.33 32.12
N ILE A 433 -11.38 17.45 31.49
CA ILE A 433 -11.20 17.59 30.03
C ILE A 433 -11.73 16.38 29.26
N VAL A 434 -11.68 15.20 29.87
CA VAL A 434 -12.08 13.94 29.25
C VAL A 434 -13.56 13.61 29.47
N SER A 435 -14.16 14.15 30.54
CA SER A 435 -15.53 13.88 30.98
C SER A 435 -16.55 14.87 30.40
N SER A 436 -16.08 16.00 29.86
CA SER A 436 -16.84 16.90 28.97
C SER A 436 -16.94 16.32 27.56
#